data_AF-A0A7X9Q8V4-F1
#
_entry.id   AF-A0A7X9Q8V4-F1
#
_cell.length_a   1.000
_cell.length_b   1.000
_cell.length_c   1.000
_cell.angle_alpha   90.00
_cell.angle_beta   90.00
_cell.angle_gamma   90.00
#
_symmetry.space_group_name_H-M   'P 1'
#
loop_
_entity.id
_entity.type
_entity.pdbx_description
1 polymer ?
#
loop_
_entity_poly.entity_id
_entity_poly.type
_entity_poly.pdbx_seq_one_letter_code
_entity_poly.pdbx_strand_id
1 'polypeptide(L)'
;MPYFSTRSHECVTASQAILKGLSNSGGLYCPVLFPQLDNDFIKKLCSMNYLERAAEILFLLLDDYEKSEIIDIVNQAYNESKFDDSRIAPLKELNAQTYMLELHHGPTAAFKDMALQVLPHLLKYATNKNKEDRSIEILVATSGDTGKAALEGFKNIEGIGCTVFYPEDGVSDIQKLQMVTSEGRNVRVIGIYGNFDDTQTGVKNIFNNVDLNKRLNEKGYILSSANSINLGRLLPQVVYYISAYADLLNMEKIKLGDKINFVVPTGNFGNILAAYYAKKMGLPIKKLICASNANNILT
;
A
#
# COMPACT_ATOMS: atom_id res chain seq x y z
N MET A 1 17.58 2.97 7.99
CA MET A 1 17.57 3.90 6.85
C MET A 1 16.44 4.85 7.11
N PRO A 2 16.74 6.13 7.33
CA PRO A 2 15.70 7.10 7.66
C PRO A 2 14.84 7.44 6.46
N TYR A 3 13.60 7.82 6.75
CA TYR A 3 12.66 8.43 5.84
C TYR A 3 12.51 9.92 6.18
N PHE A 4 12.71 10.78 5.19
CA PHE A 4 12.59 12.23 5.37
C PHE A 4 11.24 12.74 4.88
N SER A 5 10.76 13.82 5.50
CA SER A 5 9.56 14.54 5.08
C SER A 5 9.86 15.42 3.85
N THR A 6 9.02 15.33 2.83
CA THR A 6 9.10 16.18 1.62
C THR A 6 8.84 17.67 1.86
N ARG A 7 8.38 18.06 3.06
CA ARG A 7 8.04 19.44 3.43
C ARG A 7 8.72 19.91 4.72
N SER A 8 9.68 19.17 5.24
CA SER A 8 10.45 19.56 6.43
C SER A 8 11.77 18.79 6.49
N HIS A 9 12.61 19.10 7.48
CA HIS A 9 13.84 18.34 7.75
C HIS A 9 13.61 17.17 8.71
N GLU A 10 12.35 16.78 8.95
CA GLU A 10 12.02 15.65 9.82
C GLU A 10 12.49 14.35 9.17
N CYS A 11 13.27 13.56 9.92
CA CYS A 11 13.67 12.21 9.57
C CYS A 11 13.16 11.23 10.64
N VAL A 12 12.58 10.13 10.19
CA VAL A 12 11.99 9.09 11.05
C VAL A 12 12.39 7.70 10.56
N THR A 13 12.20 6.68 11.39
CA THR A 13 12.35 5.28 10.95
C THR A 13 11.16 4.86 10.07
N ALA A 14 11.24 3.69 9.41
CA ALA A 14 10.15 3.22 8.56
C ALA A 14 8.89 2.92 9.39
N SER A 15 9.03 2.28 10.55
CA SER A 15 7.89 2.03 11.45
C SER A 15 7.22 3.32 11.93
N GLN A 16 8.00 4.35 12.25
CA GLN A 16 7.47 5.67 12.61
C GLN A 16 6.74 6.34 11.45
N ALA A 17 7.30 6.29 10.24
CA ALA A 17 6.65 6.84 9.04
C ALA A 17 5.32 6.13 8.73
N ILE A 18 5.27 4.80 8.89
CA ILE A 18 4.05 4.00 8.69
C ILE A 18 2.99 4.36 9.74
N LEU A 19 3.39 4.45 11.01
CA LEU A 19 2.49 4.79 12.12
C LEU A 19 1.88 6.18 11.96
N LYS A 20 2.71 7.18 11.63
CA LYS A 20 2.28 8.58 11.42
C LYS A 20 1.47 8.76 10.14
N GLY A 21 1.82 8.04 9.07
CA GLY A 21 1.23 8.16 7.73
C GLY A 21 1.60 9.45 6.98
N LEU A 22 1.49 10.60 7.63
CA LEU A 22 1.86 11.94 7.14
C LEU A 22 2.81 12.61 8.14
N SER A 23 3.70 13.48 7.64
CA SER A 23 4.52 14.30 8.53
C SER A 23 3.72 15.41 9.18
N ASN A 24 4.25 15.96 10.28
CA ASN A 24 3.61 17.06 11.01
C ASN A 24 3.44 18.34 10.15
N SER A 25 4.23 18.51 9.09
CA SER A 25 4.10 19.60 8.12
C SER A 25 3.17 19.28 6.93
N GLY A 26 2.44 18.16 7.01
CA GLY A 26 1.59 17.66 5.92
C GLY A 26 2.38 17.18 4.70
N GLY A 27 3.68 16.90 4.88
CA GLY A 27 4.55 16.30 3.86
C GLY A 27 4.43 14.79 3.83
N LEU A 28 4.84 14.20 2.72
CA LEU A 28 5.00 12.75 2.54
C LEU A 28 6.38 12.30 3.02
N TYR A 29 6.48 11.09 3.56
CA TYR A 29 7.75 10.45 3.90
C TYR A 29 8.36 9.75 2.67
N CYS A 30 9.64 9.97 2.40
CA CYS A 30 10.41 9.37 1.31
C CYS A 30 11.74 8.83 1.84
N PRO A 31 12.28 7.74 1.28
CA PRO A 31 13.54 7.19 1.74
C PRO A 31 14.68 8.18 1.40
N VAL A 32 15.62 8.38 2.33
CA VAL A 32 16.78 9.26 2.10
C VAL A 32 17.71 8.67 1.04
N LEU A 33 17.81 7.35 0.98
CA LEU A 33 18.57 6.60 -0.02
C LEU A 33 17.73 5.42 -0.50
N PHE A 34 17.98 4.93 -1.71
CA PHE A 34 17.36 3.68 -2.16
C PHE A 34 18.34 2.52 -1.95
N PRO A 35 17.94 1.43 -1.27
CA PRO A 35 18.75 0.22 -1.23
C PRO A 35 18.98 -0.28 -2.65
N GLN A 36 20.20 -0.72 -2.97
CA GLN A 36 20.56 -1.14 -4.31
C GLN A 36 20.38 -2.66 -4.47
N LEU A 37 19.72 -3.06 -5.56
CA LEU A 37 19.51 -4.42 -6.00
C LEU A 37 20.66 -4.75 -6.96
N ASP A 38 21.65 -5.49 -6.49
CA ASP A 38 22.66 -6.01 -7.38
C ASP A 38 22.12 -7.19 -8.22
N ASN A 39 22.92 -7.58 -9.21
CA ASN A 39 22.58 -8.66 -10.14
C ASN A 39 22.38 -9.99 -9.43
N ASP A 40 23.08 -10.25 -8.34
CA ASP A 40 23.00 -11.52 -7.62
C ASP A 40 21.75 -11.59 -6.75
N PHE A 41 21.33 -10.46 -6.17
CA PHE A 41 20.03 -10.31 -5.52
C PHE A 41 18.90 -10.58 -6.51
N ILE A 42 18.91 -9.96 -7.69
CA ILE A 42 17.86 -10.18 -8.71
C ILE A 42 17.81 -11.65 -9.14
N LYS A 43 18.95 -12.30 -9.36
CA LYS A 43 19.01 -13.74 -9.69
C LYS A 43 18.43 -14.61 -8.57
N LYS A 44 18.75 -14.30 -7.31
CA LYS A 44 18.23 -15.02 -6.14
C LYS A 44 16.70 -15.00 -6.10
N LEU A 45 16.07 -13.89 -6.53
CA LEU A 45 14.61 -13.78 -6.57
C LEU A 45 13.96 -14.72 -7.59
N CYS A 46 14.65 -15.11 -8.67
CA CYS A 46 14.07 -15.96 -9.71
C CYS A 46 13.62 -17.33 -9.17
N SER A 47 14.35 -17.90 -8.21
CA SER A 47 14.01 -19.19 -7.59
C SER A 47 12.98 -19.10 -6.46
N MET A 48 12.55 -17.89 -6.10
CA MET A 48 11.66 -17.63 -4.97
C MET A 48 10.20 -17.48 -5.41
N ASN A 49 9.27 -17.87 -4.55
CA ASN A 49 7.86 -17.54 -4.70
C ASN A 49 7.57 -16.07 -4.31
N TYR A 50 6.33 -15.62 -4.53
CA TYR A 50 5.97 -14.21 -4.27
C TYR A 50 6.18 -13.79 -2.80
N LEU A 51 5.85 -14.66 -1.83
CA LEU A 51 5.98 -14.36 -0.40
C LEU A 51 7.45 -14.20 -0.02
N GLU A 52 8.32 -15.11 -0.47
CA GLU A 52 9.76 -15.02 -0.25
C GLU A 52 10.35 -13.75 -0.86
N ARG A 53 9.97 -13.42 -2.11
CA ARG A 53 10.38 -12.17 -2.76
C ARG A 53 9.90 -10.95 -1.98
N ALA A 54 8.63 -10.94 -1.55
CA ALA A 54 8.07 -9.87 -0.74
C ALA A 54 8.86 -9.67 0.55
N ALA A 55 9.22 -10.76 1.24
CA ALA A 55 9.98 -10.69 2.47
C ALA A 55 11.42 -10.18 2.25
N GLU A 56 12.11 -10.57 1.17
CA GLU A 56 13.44 -10.05 0.82
C GLU A 56 13.39 -8.57 0.47
N ILE A 57 12.46 -8.16 -0.39
CA ILE A 57 12.35 -6.77 -0.88
C ILE A 57 11.89 -5.83 0.23
N LEU A 58 10.87 -6.21 1.01
CA LEU A 58 10.36 -5.37 2.10
C LEU A 58 11.40 -5.19 3.20
N PHE A 59 12.19 -6.21 3.52
CA PHE A 59 13.25 -6.10 4.52
C PHE A 59 14.32 -5.06 4.16
N LEU A 60 14.62 -4.86 2.87
CA LEU A 60 15.51 -3.78 2.42
C LEU A 60 14.93 -2.38 2.65
N LEU A 61 13.60 -2.24 2.59
CA LEU A 61 12.89 -0.97 2.67
C LEU A 61 12.42 -0.64 4.10
N LEU A 62 12.29 -1.66 4.95
CA LEU A 62 11.78 -1.62 6.32
C LEU A 62 12.86 -2.06 7.30
N ASP A 63 14.02 -1.41 7.26
CA ASP A 63 15.22 -1.91 7.92
C ASP A 63 15.25 -1.71 9.45
N ASP A 64 14.23 -1.07 10.02
CA ASP A 64 13.97 -1.08 11.46
C ASP A 64 13.03 -2.22 11.91
N TYR A 65 12.55 -3.06 10.99
CA TYR A 65 11.83 -4.30 11.27
C TYR A 65 12.79 -5.49 11.27
N GLU A 66 12.54 -6.46 12.14
CA GLU A 66 13.26 -7.74 12.12
C GLU A 66 12.78 -8.59 10.95
N LYS A 67 13.67 -9.43 10.41
CA LYS A 67 13.34 -10.28 9.27
C LYS A 67 12.16 -11.22 9.55
N SER A 68 12.08 -11.75 10.77
CA SER A 68 10.98 -12.61 11.21
C SER A 68 9.64 -11.88 11.27
N GLU A 69 9.64 -10.59 11.65
CA GLU A 69 8.44 -9.75 11.64
C GLU A 69 7.92 -9.57 10.21
N ILE A 70 8.82 -9.29 9.26
CA ILE A 70 8.47 -9.13 7.84
C ILE A 70 7.91 -10.42 7.25
N ILE A 71 8.50 -11.58 7.56
CA ILE A 71 7.99 -12.88 7.10
C ILE A 71 6.58 -13.13 7.64
N ASP A 72 6.36 -12.87 8.93
CA ASP A 72 5.04 -13.03 9.54
C ASP A 72 3.97 -12.10 8.92
N ILE A 73 4.32 -10.83 8.71
CA ILE A 73 3.49 -9.84 8.00
C ILE A 73 3.08 -10.35 6.62
N VAL A 74 4.05 -10.83 5.83
CA VAL A 74 3.84 -11.30 4.46
C VAL A 74 2.91 -12.53 4.45
N ASN A 75 3.12 -13.49 5.35
CA ASN A 75 2.30 -14.70 5.43
C ASN A 75 0.85 -14.41 5.85
N GLN A 76 0.65 -13.46 6.76
CA GLN A 76 -0.69 -13.02 7.17
C GLN A 76 -1.42 -12.24 6.07
N ALA A 77 -0.68 -11.48 5.26
CA ALA A 77 -1.24 -10.67 4.18
C ALA A 77 -1.55 -11.48 2.92
N TYR A 78 -0.60 -12.29 2.47
CA TYR A 78 -0.65 -13.03 1.21
C TYR A 78 -0.76 -14.53 1.48
N ASN A 79 -1.97 -15.07 1.35
CA ASN A 79 -2.23 -16.50 1.50
C ASN A 79 -3.47 -16.91 0.71
N GLU A 80 -3.64 -18.22 0.53
CA GLU A 80 -4.71 -18.82 -0.28
C GLU A 80 -6.13 -18.55 0.25
N SER A 81 -6.27 -18.13 1.51
CA SER A 81 -7.59 -17.77 2.05
C SER A 81 -8.03 -16.34 1.66
N LYS A 82 -7.07 -15.49 1.28
CA LYS A 82 -7.30 -14.09 0.90
C LYS A 82 -7.10 -13.85 -0.60
N PHE A 83 -6.23 -14.63 -1.23
CA PHE A 83 -5.91 -14.53 -2.65
C PHE A 83 -6.33 -15.81 -3.37
N ASP A 84 -7.05 -15.65 -4.48
CA ASP A 84 -7.57 -16.77 -5.28
C ASP A 84 -6.53 -17.37 -6.26
N ASP A 85 -5.36 -16.75 -6.37
CA ASP A 85 -4.18 -17.29 -7.06
C ASP A 85 -2.97 -17.35 -6.12
N SER A 86 -2.37 -18.53 -5.96
CA SER A 86 -1.22 -18.76 -5.07
C SER A 86 0.06 -18.02 -5.48
N ARG A 87 0.12 -17.53 -6.72
CA ARG A 87 1.21 -16.67 -7.21
C ARG A 87 1.03 -15.22 -6.77
N ILE A 88 -0.13 -14.85 -6.21
CA ILE A 88 -0.53 -13.54 -5.68
C ILE A 88 -0.62 -12.45 -6.75
N ALA A 89 0.43 -12.27 -7.56
CA ALA A 89 0.53 -11.29 -8.63
C ALA A 89 1.12 -11.94 -9.92
N PRO A 90 0.40 -12.86 -10.58
CA PRO A 90 0.92 -13.55 -11.75
C PRO A 90 1.04 -12.64 -12.98
N LEU A 91 2.01 -12.97 -13.84
CA LEU A 91 2.10 -12.43 -15.19
C LEU A 91 1.33 -13.30 -16.17
N LYS A 92 0.42 -12.68 -16.92
CA LYS A 92 -0.30 -13.28 -18.04
C LYS A 92 0.27 -12.80 -19.36
N GLU A 93 0.74 -13.71 -20.20
CA GLU A 93 1.16 -13.37 -21.57
C GLU A 93 -0.07 -12.98 -22.41
N LEU A 94 -0.04 -11.77 -22.98
CA LEU A 94 -1.05 -11.31 -23.95
C LEU A 94 -0.57 -11.53 -25.39
N ASN A 95 0.73 -11.34 -25.61
CA ASN A 95 1.45 -11.66 -26.85
C ASN A 95 2.95 -11.76 -26.57
N ALA A 96 3.75 -12.07 -27.60
CA ALA A 96 5.19 -12.30 -27.48
C ALA A 96 5.99 -11.20 -26.76
N GLN A 97 5.52 -9.96 -26.73
CA GLN A 97 6.22 -8.81 -26.12
C GLN A 97 5.40 -8.11 -25.02
N THR A 98 4.17 -8.56 -24.76
CA THR A 98 3.23 -7.86 -23.87
C THR A 98 2.67 -8.83 -22.83
N TYR A 99 2.78 -8.43 -21.57
CA TYR A 99 2.30 -9.18 -20.42
C TYR A 99 1.41 -8.29 -19.58
N MET A 100 0.39 -8.89 -18.97
CA MET A 100 -0.47 -8.26 -17.98
C MET A 100 -0.08 -8.77 -16.59
N LEU A 101 0.24 -7.84 -15.70
CA LEU A 101 0.44 -8.15 -14.29
C LEU A 101 -0.92 -8.13 -13.59
N GLU A 102 -1.42 -9.30 -13.24
CA GLU A 102 -2.73 -9.46 -12.62
C GLU A 102 -2.62 -9.16 -11.12
N LEU A 103 -3.14 -8.00 -10.68
CA LEU A 103 -3.11 -7.54 -9.29
C LEU A 103 -4.49 -7.59 -8.62
N HIS A 104 -5.44 -8.32 -9.21
CA HIS A 104 -6.85 -8.35 -8.82
C HIS A 104 -7.27 -9.69 -8.23
N HIS A 105 -6.33 -10.49 -7.76
CA HIS A 105 -6.58 -11.79 -7.15
C HIS A 105 -6.84 -11.71 -5.64
N GLY A 106 -6.84 -10.49 -5.08
CA GLY A 106 -7.14 -10.24 -3.67
C GLY A 106 -8.65 -10.20 -3.37
N PRO A 107 -9.03 -10.02 -2.10
CA PRO A 107 -10.41 -10.16 -1.63
C PRO A 107 -11.39 -9.13 -2.21
N THR A 108 -10.90 -8.09 -2.87
CA THR A 108 -11.74 -7.01 -3.44
C THR A 108 -11.60 -6.88 -4.95
N ALA A 109 -10.90 -7.81 -5.59
CA ALA A 109 -10.63 -7.82 -7.03
C ALA A 109 -9.94 -6.53 -7.53
N ALA A 110 -9.10 -5.91 -6.69
CA ALA A 110 -8.42 -4.66 -7.02
C ALA A 110 -6.98 -4.64 -6.50
N PHE A 111 -6.08 -3.98 -7.27
CA PHE A 111 -4.65 -3.87 -6.91
C PHE A 111 -4.38 -3.23 -5.54
N LYS A 112 -5.36 -2.55 -4.96
CA LYS A 112 -5.25 -1.95 -3.63
C LYS A 112 -5.07 -3.03 -2.54
N ASP A 113 -5.55 -4.25 -2.79
CA ASP A 113 -5.38 -5.40 -1.90
C ASP A 113 -3.91 -5.72 -1.63
N MET A 114 -3.06 -5.59 -2.66
CA MET A 114 -1.61 -5.80 -2.54
C MET A 114 -0.97 -4.97 -1.43
N ALA A 115 -1.50 -3.77 -1.18
CA ALA A 115 -1.02 -2.88 -0.13
C ALA A 115 -1.83 -2.99 1.16
N LEU A 116 -3.16 -3.04 1.04
CA LEU A 116 -4.07 -2.94 2.18
C LEU A 116 -4.21 -4.24 2.97
N GLN A 117 -3.83 -5.39 2.40
CA GLN A 117 -3.69 -6.63 3.17
C GLN A 117 -2.40 -6.65 4.00
N VAL A 118 -1.39 -5.85 3.67
CA VAL A 118 -0.10 -5.79 4.37
C VAL A 118 -0.07 -4.70 5.45
N LEU A 119 -0.64 -3.52 5.14
CA LEU A 119 -0.59 -2.33 5.99
C LEU A 119 -1.04 -2.56 7.45
N PRO A 120 -2.14 -3.28 7.75
CA PRO A 120 -2.59 -3.48 9.12
C PRO A 120 -1.56 -4.24 9.98
N HIS A 121 -0.90 -5.23 9.39
CA HIS A 121 0.15 -6.00 10.06
C HIS A 121 1.41 -5.15 10.26
N LEU A 122 1.79 -4.34 9.25
CA LEU A 122 2.88 -3.37 9.40
C LEU A 122 2.63 -2.38 10.55
N LEU A 123 1.40 -1.87 10.65
CA LEU A 123 0.98 -0.97 11.72
C LEU A 123 1.04 -1.66 13.09
N LYS A 124 0.55 -2.90 13.22
CA LYS A 124 0.60 -3.65 14.47
C LYS A 124 2.03 -3.79 15.00
N TYR A 125 2.98 -4.14 14.13
CA TYR A 125 4.40 -4.20 14.49
C TYR A 125 4.99 -2.81 14.77
N ALA A 126 4.61 -1.78 14.00
CA ALA A 126 5.06 -0.42 14.24
C ALA A 126 4.62 0.10 15.61
N THR A 127 3.37 -0.17 16.01
CA THR A 127 2.80 0.19 17.31
C THR A 127 3.62 -0.40 18.45
N ASN A 128 3.87 -1.71 18.41
CA ASN A 128 4.66 -2.40 19.42
C ASN A 128 6.10 -1.86 19.49
N LYS A 129 6.73 -1.68 18.33
CA LYS A 129 8.14 -1.22 18.25
C LYS A 129 8.32 0.20 18.76
N ASN A 130 7.34 1.07 18.51
CA ASN A 130 7.36 2.46 18.95
C ASN A 130 6.74 2.67 20.34
N LYS A 131 6.38 1.60 21.06
CA LYS A 131 5.73 1.64 22.38
C LYS A 131 4.48 2.53 22.38
N GLU A 132 3.70 2.39 21.32
CA GLU A 132 2.42 3.09 21.19
C GLU A 132 1.34 2.26 21.88
N ASP A 133 0.97 2.62 23.10
CA ASP A 133 -0.03 1.89 23.88
C ASP A 133 -1.48 2.26 23.49
N ARG A 134 -1.66 3.25 22.61
CA ARG A 134 -2.97 3.73 22.16
C ARG A 134 -3.50 2.89 21.01
N SER A 135 -4.83 2.77 20.94
CA SER A 135 -5.52 2.19 19.79
C SER A 135 -5.48 3.13 18.58
N ILE A 136 -5.34 2.57 17.38
CA ILE A 136 -5.31 3.34 16.14
C ILE A 136 -6.72 3.35 15.54
N GLU A 137 -7.22 4.51 15.16
CA GLU A 137 -8.43 4.64 14.34
C GLU A 137 -8.06 5.09 12.93
N ILE A 138 -8.27 4.20 11.96
CA ILE A 138 -8.00 4.45 10.56
C ILE A 138 -9.18 5.16 9.92
N LEU A 139 -8.96 6.36 9.39
CA LEU A 139 -9.97 7.10 8.64
C LEU A 139 -9.68 7.03 7.13
N VAL A 140 -10.68 6.60 6.36
CA VAL A 140 -10.58 6.46 4.90
C VAL A 140 -11.74 7.21 4.24
N ALA A 141 -11.43 8.13 3.33
CA ALA A 141 -12.41 8.67 2.39
C ALA A 141 -12.30 7.89 1.08
N THR A 142 -13.43 7.45 0.53
CA THR A 142 -13.42 6.67 -0.71
C THR A 142 -14.52 7.07 -1.69
N SER A 143 -14.27 6.81 -2.97
CA SER A 143 -15.25 6.78 -4.05
C SER A 143 -15.57 5.36 -4.51
N GLY A 144 -15.14 4.32 -3.77
CA GLY A 144 -15.39 2.92 -4.12
C GLY A 144 -14.34 1.96 -3.55
N ASP A 145 -13.49 1.39 -4.41
CA ASP A 145 -12.69 0.20 -4.05
C ASP A 145 -11.73 0.39 -2.88
N THR A 146 -11.20 1.60 -2.66
CA THR A 146 -10.27 1.83 -1.52
C THR A 146 -10.97 1.54 -0.19
N GLY A 147 -12.26 1.87 -0.07
CA GLY A 147 -13.03 1.60 1.13
C GLY A 147 -13.13 0.11 1.40
N LYS A 148 -13.58 -0.68 0.41
CA LYS A 148 -13.72 -2.12 0.58
C LYS A 148 -12.39 -2.80 0.90
N ALA A 149 -11.31 -2.46 0.19
CA ALA A 149 -9.99 -3.02 0.46
C ALA A 149 -9.46 -2.66 1.86
N ALA A 150 -9.78 -1.45 2.37
CA ALA A 150 -9.43 -1.06 3.73
C ALA A 150 -10.26 -1.82 4.77
N LEU A 151 -11.57 -1.97 4.56
CA LEU A 151 -12.45 -2.73 5.45
C LEU A 151 -11.98 -4.18 5.58
N GLU A 152 -11.67 -4.85 4.47
CA GLU A 152 -11.16 -6.23 4.50
C GLU A 152 -9.77 -6.32 5.13
N GLY A 153 -8.86 -5.40 4.81
CA GLY A 153 -7.51 -5.40 5.40
C GLY A 153 -7.54 -5.23 6.92
N PHE A 154 -8.28 -4.24 7.40
CA PHE A 154 -8.34 -3.93 8.83
C PHE A 154 -9.35 -4.78 9.61
N LYS A 155 -10.07 -5.72 8.97
CA LYS A 155 -11.07 -6.57 9.62
C LYS A 155 -10.46 -7.35 10.80
N ASN A 156 -11.04 -7.15 11.98
CA ASN A 156 -10.72 -7.81 13.24
C ASN A 156 -9.24 -7.71 13.69
N ILE A 157 -8.53 -6.66 13.27
CA ILE A 157 -7.19 -6.37 13.75
C ILE A 157 -7.28 -5.73 15.15
N GLU A 158 -6.74 -6.43 16.15
CA GLU A 158 -6.73 -5.97 17.54
C GLU A 158 -5.98 -4.64 17.68
N GLY A 159 -6.56 -3.71 18.45
CA GLY A 159 -6.01 -2.38 18.69
C GLY A 159 -6.12 -1.41 17.50
N ILE A 160 -6.71 -1.82 16.38
CA ILE A 160 -6.87 -0.97 15.19
C ILE A 160 -8.32 -0.97 14.72
N GLY A 161 -9.00 0.18 14.78
CA GLY A 161 -10.30 0.42 14.16
C GLY A 161 -10.17 0.97 12.74
N CYS A 162 -11.20 0.80 11.92
CA CYS A 162 -11.25 1.40 10.60
C CYS A 162 -12.65 1.95 10.29
N THR A 163 -12.72 3.25 10.05
CA THR A 163 -13.94 3.94 9.62
C THR A 163 -13.78 4.45 8.19
N VAL A 164 -14.64 3.94 7.30
CA VAL A 164 -14.73 4.34 5.90
C VAL A 164 -15.87 5.31 5.70
N PHE A 165 -15.58 6.45 5.09
CA PHE A 165 -16.54 7.45 4.65
C PHE A 165 -16.66 7.43 3.13
N TYR A 166 -17.89 7.47 2.62
CA TYR A 166 -18.18 7.48 1.19
C TYR A 166 -19.37 8.40 0.88
N PRO A 167 -19.43 9.04 -0.30
CA PRO A 167 -20.60 9.80 -0.72
C PRO A 167 -21.77 8.84 -0.97
N GLU A 168 -22.91 9.05 -0.30
CA GLU A 168 -24.08 8.15 -0.28
C GLU A 168 -24.58 7.80 -1.68
N ASP A 169 -24.54 8.77 -2.60
CA ASP A 169 -24.98 8.69 -4.00
C ASP A 169 -23.80 8.74 -5.00
N GLY A 170 -22.55 8.72 -4.52
CA GLY A 170 -21.35 8.93 -5.34
C GLY A 170 -20.52 7.66 -5.59
N VAL A 171 -21.06 6.49 -5.28
CA VAL A 171 -20.43 5.17 -5.48
C VAL A 171 -21.40 4.25 -6.22
N SER A 172 -20.89 3.26 -6.96
CA SER A 172 -21.76 2.26 -7.60
C SER A 172 -22.48 1.39 -6.56
N ASP A 173 -23.65 0.86 -6.91
CA ASP A 173 -24.43 -0.02 -6.04
C ASP A 173 -23.62 -1.24 -5.56
N ILE A 174 -22.80 -1.82 -6.44
CA ILE A 174 -21.95 -2.97 -6.10
C ILE A 174 -20.91 -2.57 -5.05
N GLN A 175 -20.21 -1.45 -5.23
CA GLN A 175 -19.22 -0.96 -4.26
C GLN A 175 -19.87 -0.58 -2.93
N LYS A 176 -21.05 0.06 -2.97
CA LYS A 176 -21.84 0.38 -1.78
C LYS A 176 -22.18 -0.86 -1.00
N LEU A 177 -22.77 -1.86 -1.66
CA LEU A 177 -23.12 -3.15 -1.07
C LEU A 177 -21.90 -3.82 -0.45
N GLN A 178 -20.79 -3.92 -1.19
CA GLN A 178 -19.54 -4.48 -0.67
C GLN A 178 -19.07 -3.80 0.62
N MET A 179 -19.20 -2.47 0.72
CA MET A 179 -18.84 -1.73 1.94
C MET A 179 -19.84 -1.98 3.07
N VAL A 180 -21.13 -1.72 2.88
CA VAL A 180 -22.13 -1.76 3.96
C VAL A 180 -22.41 -3.18 4.48
N THR A 181 -22.13 -4.21 3.69
CA THR A 181 -22.21 -5.61 4.14
C THR A 181 -20.88 -6.14 4.68
N SER A 182 -19.87 -5.28 4.88
CA SER A 182 -18.59 -5.71 5.45
C SER A 182 -18.78 -6.12 6.91
N GLU A 183 -18.30 -7.31 7.25
CA GLU A 183 -18.31 -7.82 8.60
C GLU A 183 -17.01 -7.44 9.33
N GLY A 184 -17.08 -7.34 10.66
CA GLY A 184 -15.92 -7.11 11.51
C GLY A 184 -16.31 -6.24 12.71
N ARG A 185 -15.77 -6.55 13.88
CA ARG A 185 -16.17 -5.85 15.12
C ARG A 185 -15.55 -4.46 15.26
N ASN A 186 -14.53 -4.18 14.46
CA ASN A 186 -13.70 -2.98 14.51
C ASN A 186 -13.80 -2.12 13.23
N VAL A 187 -14.65 -2.50 12.27
CA VAL A 187 -14.83 -1.76 11.01
C VAL A 187 -16.18 -1.06 10.99
N ARG A 188 -16.22 0.14 10.39
CA ARG A 188 -17.42 0.99 10.31
C ARG A 188 -17.50 1.66 8.95
N VAL A 189 -18.72 1.82 8.46
CA VAL A 189 -19.00 2.45 7.17
C VAL A 189 -20.01 3.56 7.40
N ILE A 190 -19.70 4.77 6.92
CA ILE A 190 -20.51 5.96 7.10
C ILE A 190 -20.75 6.61 5.74
N GLY A 191 -22.03 6.63 5.32
CA GLY A 191 -22.47 7.38 4.15
C GLY A 191 -22.54 8.87 4.45
N ILE A 192 -22.00 9.68 3.55
CA ILE A 192 -21.99 11.14 3.61
C ILE A 192 -22.92 11.69 2.55
N TYR A 193 -23.87 12.52 2.96
CA TYR A 193 -24.69 13.30 2.03
C TYR A 193 -23.84 14.44 1.47
N GLY A 194 -23.35 14.25 0.24
CA GLY A 194 -22.41 15.15 -0.43
C GLY A 194 -21.64 14.41 -1.52
N ASN A 195 -20.62 15.06 -2.07
CA ASN A 195 -19.73 14.45 -3.06
C ASN A 195 -18.45 13.88 -2.42
N PHE A 196 -17.57 13.33 -3.26
CA PHE A 196 -16.29 12.78 -2.79
C PHE A 196 -15.35 13.84 -2.19
N ASP A 197 -15.35 15.07 -2.71
CA ASP A 197 -14.53 16.16 -2.18
C ASP A 197 -15.01 16.60 -0.79
N ASP A 198 -16.32 16.61 -0.54
CA ASP A 198 -16.89 16.86 0.78
C ASP A 198 -16.43 15.79 1.78
N THR A 199 -16.47 14.52 1.36
CA THR A 199 -16.02 13.37 2.16
C THR A 199 -14.54 13.48 2.51
N GLN A 200 -13.69 13.78 1.52
CA GLN A 200 -12.25 13.95 1.72
C GLN A 200 -11.94 15.17 2.59
N THR A 201 -12.66 16.28 2.40
CA THR A 201 -12.52 17.50 3.22
C THR A 201 -12.93 17.25 4.66
N GLY A 202 -14.03 16.53 4.90
CA GLY A 202 -14.46 16.13 6.23
C GLY A 202 -13.40 15.33 6.97
N VAL A 203 -12.83 14.30 6.33
CA VAL A 203 -11.73 13.51 6.92
C VAL A 203 -10.51 14.39 7.22
N LYS A 204 -10.10 15.30 6.32
CA LYS A 204 -9.01 16.25 6.58
C LYS A 204 -9.30 17.16 7.77
N ASN A 205 -10.53 17.64 7.90
CA ASN A 205 -10.93 18.47 9.02
C ASN A 205 -10.86 17.71 10.35
N ILE A 206 -11.21 16.41 10.37
CA ILE A 206 -11.05 15.55 11.55
C ILE A 206 -9.56 15.47 11.93
N PHE A 207 -8.67 15.19 10.97
CA PHE A 207 -7.22 15.11 11.23
C PHE A 207 -6.63 16.44 11.74
N ASN A 208 -7.11 17.58 11.25
CA ASN A 208 -6.61 18.90 11.61
C ASN A 208 -7.26 19.47 12.89
N ASN A 209 -8.24 18.78 13.49
CA ASN A 209 -8.92 19.27 14.68
C ASN A 209 -8.10 18.96 15.95
N VAL A 210 -7.40 19.98 16.45
CA VAL A 210 -6.50 19.88 17.62
C VAL A 210 -7.25 19.44 18.89
N ASP A 211 -8.43 19.99 19.15
CA ASP A 211 -9.21 19.67 20.35
C ASP A 211 -9.74 18.24 20.32
N LEU A 212 -10.20 17.77 19.15
CA LEU A 212 -10.60 16.40 18.95
C LEU A 212 -9.42 15.44 19.13
N ASN A 213 -8.28 15.72 18.51
CA ASN A 213 -7.08 14.91 18.65
C ASN A 213 -6.61 14.84 20.10
N LYS A 214 -6.66 15.94 20.85
CA LYS A 214 -6.34 15.95 22.28
C LYS A 214 -7.27 15.04 23.07
N ARG A 215 -8.58 15.15 22.86
CA ARG A 215 -9.60 14.30 23.52
C ARG A 215 -9.45 12.82 23.16
N LEU A 216 -9.09 12.51 21.91
CA LEU A 216 -8.84 11.14 21.47
C LEU A 216 -7.57 10.58 22.14
N ASN A 217 -6.49 11.36 22.17
CA ASN A 217 -5.25 10.99 22.84
C ASN A 217 -5.47 10.68 24.33
N GLU A 218 -6.22 11.53 25.05
CA GLU A 218 -6.58 11.33 26.46
C GLU A 218 -7.42 10.05 26.68
N LYS A 219 -8.19 9.64 25.67
CA LYS A 219 -8.98 8.40 25.69
C LYS A 219 -8.19 7.17 25.21
N GLY A 220 -6.91 7.32 24.90
CA GLY A 220 -6.09 6.22 24.42
C GLY A 220 -6.25 5.89 22.93
N TYR A 221 -6.61 6.88 22.09
CA TYR A 221 -6.74 6.71 20.64
C TYR A 221 -5.84 7.67 19.86
N ILE A 222 -5.33 7.20 18.73
CA ILE A 222 -4.68 8.04 17.71
C ILE A 222 -5.35 7.86 16.36
N LEU A 223 -5.44 8.94 15.59
CA LEU A 223 -5.92 8.88 14.22
C LEU A 223 -4.77 8.57 13.27
N SER A 224 -5.01 7.70 12.30
CA SER A 224 -4.10 7.47 11.17
C SER A 224 -4.89 7.25 9.89
N SER A 225 -4.22 7.31 8.74
CA SER A 225 -4.86 7.13 7.43
C SER A 225 -4.28 5.95 6.68
N ALA A 226 -5.16 5.19 6.02
CA ALA A 226 -4.82 4.16 5.03
C ALA A 226 -4.89 4.69 3.58
N ASN A 227 -4.79 6.01 3.38
CA ASN A 227 -4.73 6.59 2.05
C ASN A 227 -3.37 6.31 1.36
N SER A 228 -3.31 6.51 0.04
CA SER A 228 -2.16 6.13 -0.81
C SER A 228 -0.85 6.85 -0.49
N ILE A 229 -0.89 7.81 0.43
CA ILE A 229 0.23 8.58 0.95
C ILE A 229 1.01 7.86 2.05
N ASN A 230 0.40 6.86 2.71
CA ASN A 230 1.07 6.10 3.76
C ASN A 230 2.17 5.21 3.15
N LEU A 231 3.38 5.27 3.72
CA LEU A 231 4.52 4.49 3.27
C LEU A 231 4.22 2.98 3.26
N GLY A 232 3.47 2.49 4.24
CA GLY A 232 3.04 1.09 4.33
C GLY A 232 2.09 0.66 3.21
N ARG A 233 1.57 1.60 2.41
CA ARG A 233 0.90 1.28 1.14
C ARG A 233 1.80 1.33 -0.07
N LEU A 234 2.79 2.22 -0.08
CA LEU A 234 3.69 2.40 -1.21
C LEU A 234 4.69 1.25 -1.32
N LEU A 235 5.31 0.84 -0.20
CA LEU A 235 6.40 -0.14 -0.22
C LEU A 235 5.96 -1.55 -0.68
N PRO A 236 4.81 -2.10 -0.25
CA PRO A 236 4.32 -3.37 -0.80
C PRO A 236 4.10 -3.34 -2.32
N GLN A 237 3.80 -2.17 -2.88
CA GLN A 237 3.63 -2.04 -4.33
C GLN A 237 4.94 -2.16 -5.10
N VAL A 238 6.08 -1.91 -4.47
CA VAL A 238 7.42 -2.08 -5.09
C VAL A 238 7.68 -3.55 -5.40
N VAL A 239 7.16 -4.44 -4.55
CA VAL A 239 7.37 -5.89 -4.62
C VAL A 239 6.93 -6.46 -5.96
N TYR A 240 5.71 -6.17 -6.41
CA TYR A 240 5.20 -6.79 -7.63
C TYR A 240 5.90 -6.32 -8.91
N TYR A 241 6.53 -5.14 -8.91
CA TYR A 241 7.36 -4.70 -10.04
C TYR A 241 8.65 -5.50 -10.15
N ILE A 242 9.33 -5.72 -9.02
CA ILE A 242 10.56 -6.52 -8.97
C ILE A 242 10.22 -8.00 -9.21
N SER A 243 9.11 -8.49 -8.63
CA SER A 243 8.60 -9.85 -8.83
C SER A 243 8.29 -10.13 -10.30
N ALA A 244 7.60 -9.20 -10.98
CA ALA A 244 7.31 -9.34 -12.41
C ALA A 244 8.60 -9.42 -13.26
N TYR A 245 9.64 -8.66 -12.92
CA TYR A 245 10.93 -8.76 -13.61
C TYR A 245 11.59 -10.13 -13.37
N ALA A 246 11.57 -10.63 -12.13
CA ALA A 246 12.08 -11.96 -11.79
C ALA A 246 11.30 -13.07 -12.50
N ASP A 247 9.98 -12.92 -12.66
CA ASP A 247 9.15 -13.86 -13.41
C ASP A 247 9.51 -13.88 -14.90
N LEU A 248 9.70 -12.72 -15.53
CA LEU A 248 10.13 -12.64 -16.93
C LEU A 248 11.51 -13.28 -17.15
N LEU A 249 12.43 -13.14 -16.19
CA LEU A 249 13.73 -13.82 -16.21
C LEU A 249 13.56 -15.34 -16.09
N ASN A 250 12.75 -15.79 -15.13
CA ASN A 250 12.52 -17.21 -14.88
C ASN A 250 11.81 -17.91 -16.05
N MET A 251 10.95 -17.18 -16.77
CA MET A 251 10.30 -17.65 -18.01
C MET A 251 11.20 -17.54 -19.25
N GLU A 252 12.46 -17.13 -19.11
CA GLU A 252 13.44 -16.90 -20.19
C GLU A 252 12.94 -15.91 -21.27
N LYS A 253 12.01 -15.02 -20.92
CA LYS A 253 11.45 -14.01 -21.85
C LYS A 253 12.37 -12.80 -22.00
N ILE A 254 13.24 -12.57 -21.02
CA ILE A 254 14.28 -11.54 -21.02
C ILE A 254 15.58 -12.11 -20.41
N LYS A 255 16.72 -11.46 -20.67
CA LYS A 255 17.99 -11.75 -20.00
C LYS A 255 18.22 -10.77 -18.86
N LEU A 256 19.05 -11.15 -17.90
CA LEU A 256 19.43 -10.27 -16.80
C LEU A 256 20.07 -8.99 -17.35
N GLY A 257 19.54 -7.84 -16.92
CA GLY A 257 19.99 -6.52 -17.38
C GLY A 257 19.21 -5.97 -18.57
N ASP A 258 18.42 -6.81 -19.26
CA ASP A 258 17.50 -6.33 -20.29
C ASP A 258 16.49 -5.37 -19.66
N LYS A 259 16.27 -4.24 -20.32
CA LYS A 259 15.39 -3.20 -19.81
C LYS A 259 13.96 -3.40 -20.30
N ILE A 260 13.01 -3.40 -19.38
CA ILE A 260 11.57 -3.52 -19.69
C ILE A 260 10.83 -2.19 -19.51
N ASN A 261 9.64 -2.06 -20.08
CA ASN A 261 8.75 -0.93 -19.84
C ASN A 261 7.61 -1.39 -18.91
N PHE A 262 7.15 -0.50 -18.04
CA PHE A 262 5.89 -0.67 -17.32
C PHE A 262 4.88 0.38 -17.79
N VAL A 263 3.66 -0.06 -18.11
CA VAL A 263 2.51 0.80 -18.41
C VAL A 263 1.58 0.73 -17.21
N VAL A 264 1.25 1.87 -16.60
CA VAL A 264 0.50 1.92 -15.35
C VAL A 264 -0.72 2.83 -15.52
N PRO A 265 -1.95 2.28 -15.47
CA PRO A 265 -3.17 3.07 -15.32
C PRO A 265 -3.08 3.89 -14.03
N THR A 266 -3.00 5.22 -14.14
CA THR A 266 -2.55 6.07 -13.05
C THR A 266 -3.59 7.12 -12.67
N GLY A 267 -3.93 7.15 -11.37
CA GLY A 267 -4.66 8.23 -10.71
C GLY A 267 -3.76 9.00 -9.74
N ASN A 268 -3.81 8.67 -8.44
CA ASN A 268 -3.03 9.32 -7.37
C ASN A 268 -1.51 9.00 -7.36
N PHE A 269 -0.92 8.58 -8.49
CA PHE A 269 0.51 8.35 -8.71
C PHE A 269 1.22 7.25 -7.88
N GLY A 270 0.65 6.75 -6.78
CA GLY A 270 1.31 5.79 -5.88
C GLY A 270 1.80 4.51 -6.57
N ASN A 271 1.02 3.97 -7.51
CA ASN A 271 1.39 2.73 -8.22
C ASN A 271 2.63 2.92 -9.12
N ILE A 272 2.64 3.95 -9.98
CA ILE A 272 3.80 4.23 -10.83
C ILE A 272 5.00 4.76 -10.03
N LEU A 273 4.77 5.40 -8.88
CA LEU A 273 5.81 5.78 -7.94
C LEU A 273 6.52 4.56 -7.33
N ALA A 274 5.81 3.47 -7.05
CA ALA A 274 6.43 2.22 -6.61
C ALA A 274 7.32 1.60 -7.70
N ALA A 275 6.91 1.70 -8.98
CA ALA A 275 7.74 1.31 -10.11
C ALA A 275 9.01 2.17 -10.21
N TYR A 276 8.88 3.47 -9.92
CA TYR A 276 10.01 4.40 -9.84
C TYR A 276 10.97 4.04 -8.70
N TYR A 277 10.45 3.61 -7.54
CA TYR A 277 11.27 3.12 -6.44
C TYR A 277 12.06 1.89 -6.87
N ALA A 278 11.41 0.90 -7.50
CA ALA A 278 12.10 -0.27 -8.05
C ALA A 278 13.20 0.13 -9.05
N LYS A 279 12.95 1.11 -9.92
CA LYS A 279 13.96 1.65 -10.85
C LYS A 279 15.14 2.30 -10.12
N LYS A 280 14.88 3.06 -9.05
CA LYS A 280 15.91 3.71 -8.22
C LYS A 280 16.70 2.75 -7.35
N MET A 281 16.10 1.62 -7.02
CA MET A 281 16.77 0.50 -6.39
C MET A 281 17.64 -0.30 -7.39
N GLY A 282 17.60 -0.02 -8.68
CA GLY A 282 18.47 -0.66 -9.68
C GLY A 282 17.76 -1.63 -10.63
N LEU A 283 16.44 -1.79 -10.54
CA LEU A 283 15.70 -2.65 -11.46
C LEU A 283 15.82 -2.12 -12.91
N PRO A 284 16.17 -2.96 -13.91
CA PRO A 284 16.33 -2.55 -15.30
C PRO A 284 15.03 -2.08 -15.97
N ILE A 285 14.63 -0.83 -15.71
CA ILE A 285 13.42 -0.22 -16.29
C ILE A 285 13.81 0.83 -17.35
N LYS A 286 13.38 0.60 -18.59
CA LYS A 286 13.55 1.54 -19.71
C LYS A 286 12.60 2.73 -19.56
N LYS A 287 11.28 2.52 -19.69
CA LYS A 287 10.25 3.55 -19.55
C LYS A 287 9.21 3.18 -18.49
N LEU A 288 8.75 4.19 -17.76
CA LEU A 288 7.52 4.15 -16.97
C LEU A 288 6.50 4.99 -17.73
N ILE A 289 5.41 4.34 -18.17
CA ILE A 289 4.39 4.96 -19.01
C ILE A 289 3.16 5.19 -18.13
N CYS A 290 2.85 6.45 -17.89
CA CYS A 290 1.64 6.88 -17.19
C CYS A 290 0.47 6.84 -18.17
N ALA A 291 -0.55 6.02 -17.89
CA ALA A 291 -1.78 5.97 -18.66
C ALA A 291 -2.91 6.65 -17.87
N SER A 292 -3.34 7.83 -18.30
CA SER A 292 -4.46 8.58 -17.72
C SER A 292 -5.73 8.37 -18.54
N ASN A 293 -6.89 8.57 -17.91
CA ASN A 293 -8.17 8.70 -18.62
C ASN A 293 -8.42 10.17 -19.02
N ALA A 294 -9.67 10.57 -19.23
CA ALA A 294 -10.03 11.96 -19.53
C ALA A 294 -9.53 12.98 -18.49
N ASN A 295 -9.32 12.57 -17.24
CA ASN A 295 -8.64 13.36 -16.23
C ASN A 295 -7.11 13.21 -16.41
N ASN A 296 -6.54 14.05 -17.28
CA ASN A 296 -5.18 13.91 -17.77
C ASN A 296 -4.17 14.89 -17.14
N ILE A 297 -4.36 15.33 -15.89
CA ILE A 297 -3.44 16.28 -15.24
C ILE A 297 -1.97 15.79 -15.18
N LEU A 298 -1.75 14.48 -15.34
CA LEU A 298 -0.44 13.83 -15.32
C LEU A 298 0.15 13.51 -16.72
N THR A 299 -0.60 13.76 -17.80
CA THR A 299 -0.26 13.36 -19.18
C THR A 299 -0.64 14.40 -20.21
#